data_AF-A0A3N2ARC9-F1
#
_entry.id   AF-A0A3N2ARC9-F1
#
_cell.length_a   1.000
_cell.length_b   1.000
_cell.length_c   1.000
_cell.angle_alpha   90.00
_cell.angle_beta   90.00
_cell.angle_gamma   90.00
#
_symmetry.space_group_name_H-M   'P 1'
#
loop_
_entity.id
_entity.type
_entity.pdbx_description
1 polymer ?
#
loop_
_entity_poly.entity_id
_entity_poly.type
_entity_poly.pdbx_seq_one_letter_code
_entity_poly.pdbx_strand_id
1 'polypeptide(L)'
;MPHVSTVIGHALGAGFAVLASVRRPHPIHPHGVQLRGSLRRTGCALRTGVPWFDGADAVPVRVLARASRSAGLPAPLPDVIGLAVQVDGDDGRADLELASTGRGWPSRFWLLLHRSPSRAHLGSLFPYRTPTGPVLVAARTRAPADLPMTPEALGERLESEPWRLTLLVARPRGAWHPFAELELMREPGPLDPLLRFDAGRHPLPGTEQYDWARRARQPSYDRVQRDAARR
;
A
#
# COMPACT_ATOMS: atom_id res chain seq x y z
N MET A 1 7.57 -30.00 15.43
CA MET A 1 8.73 -29.10 15.36
C MET A 1 8.30 -27.66 15.04
N PRO A 2 7.90 -26.85 16.05
CA PRO A 2 7.32 -25.51 15.87
C PRO A 2 8.34 -24.35 15.90
N HIS A 3 9.64 -24.63 16.07
CA HIS A 3 10.62 -23.59 16.42
C HIS A 3 11.29 -22.88 15.24
N VAL A 4 11.22 -23.43 14.02
CA VAL A 4 11.91 -22.86 12.84
C VAL A 4 11.15 -21.68 12.22
N SER A 5 9.82 -21.65 12.33
CA SER A 5 9.00 -20.53 11.83
C SER A 5 9.16 -19.26 12.68
N THR A 6 9.36 -19.43 13.99
CA THR A 6 9.52 -18.33 14.95
C THR A 6 10.84 -17.59 14.74
N VAL A 7 11.93 -18.30 14.42
CA VAL A 7 13.26 -17.70 14.24
C VAL A 7 13.35 -16.87 12.95
N ILE A 8 12.76 -17.36 11.85
CA ILE A 8 12.70 -16.61 10.58
C ILE A 8 11.81 -15.37 10.72
N GLY A 9 10.71 -15.47 11.47
CA GLY A 9 9.83 -14.34 11.78
C GLY A 9 10.52 -13.25 12.61
N HIS A 10 11.35 -13.62 13.58
CA HIS A 10 12.13 -12.67 14.39
C HIS A 10 13.28 -12.03 13.60
N ALA A 11 13.95 -12.76 12.72
CA ALA A 11 15.02 -12.22 11.89
C ALA A 11 14.50 -11.20 10.87
N LEU A 12 13.36 -11.47 10.22
CA LEU A 12 12.68 -10.52 9.35
C LEU A 12 12.14 -9.31 10.13
N GLY A 13 11.52 -9.55 11.30
CA GLY A 13 11.03 -8.49 12.19
C GLY A 13 12.16 -7.58 12.71
N ALA A 14 13.32 -8.13 13.04
CA ALA A 14 14.50 -7.38 13.46
C ALA A 14 15.10 -6.56 12.31
N GLY A 15 15.14 -7.10 11.08
CA GLY A 15 15.57 -6.35 9.90
C GLY A 15 14.65 -5.15 9.61
N PHE A 16 13.33 -5.33 9.73
CA PHE A 16 12.36 -4.23 9.62
C PHE A 16 12.47 -3.22 10.77
N ALA A 17 12.70 -3.68 12.00
CA ALA A 17 12.88 -2.81 13.16
C ALA A 17 14.17 -2.00 13.08
N VAL A 18 15.27 -2.56 12.56
CA VAL A 18 16.54 -1.86 12.35
C VAL A 18 16.41 -0.82 11.22
N LEU A 19 15.73 -1.15 10.13
CA LEU A 19 15.46 -0.18 9.05
C LEU A 19 14.48 0.93 9.47
N ALA A 20 13.60 0.64 10.44
CA ALA A 20 12.70 1.60 11.05
C ALA A 20 13.37 2.43 12.16
N SER A 21 14.36 1.91 12.88
CA SER A 21 15.03 2.58 14.01
C SER A 21 16.17 3.51 13.60
N VAL A 22 16.74 3.33 12.40
CA VAL A 22 17.69 4.28 11.79
C VAL A 22 16.99 5.57 11.32
N ARG A 23 15.65 5.60 11.34
CA ARG A 23 14.85 6.80 11.01
C ARG A 23 14.78 7.73 12.23
N ARG A 24 15.47 8.86 12.15
CA ARG A 24 15.20 10.03 13.02
C ARG A 24 13.69 10.34 13.02
N PRO A 25 13.13 10.89 14.12
CA PRO A 25 11.69 11.15 14.24
C PRO A 25 11.32 12.34 13.34
N HIS A 26 11.22 12.07 12.04
CA HIS A 26 10.54 12.92 11.09
C HIS A 26 9.29 12.20 10.61
N PRO A 27 8.18 12.93 10.41
CA PRO A 27 6.90 12.35 10.00
C PRO A 27 7.14 11.48 8.77
N ILE A 28 6.72 10.22 8.88
CA ILE A 28 6.84 9.25 7.80
C ILE A 28 6.10 9.88 6.60
N HIS A 29 6.81 10.04 5.48
CA HIS A 29 6.35 10.69 4.24
C HIS A 29 6.12 12.22 4.32
N PRO A 30 7.16 13.07 4.41
CA PRO A 30 6.96 14.53 4.43
C PRO A 30 6.45 15.09 3.09
N HIS A 31 6.63 14.37 1.99
CA HIS A 31 6.22 14.81 0.66
C HIS A 31 5.44 13.70 -0.06
N GLY A 32 4.14 13.90 -0.17
CA GLY A 32 3.23 13.05 -0.92
C GLY A 32 2.36 13.87 -1.86
N VAL A 33 1.50 13.17 -2.60
CA VAL A 33 0.47 13.76 -3.45
C VAL A 33 -0.84 13.08 -3.09
N GLN A 34 -1.83 13.88 -2.68
CA GLN A 34 -3.20 13.41 -2.51
C GLN A 34 -3.84 13.26 -3.88
N LEU A 35 -4.42 12.08 -4.08
CA LEU A 35 -5.13 11.68 -5.27
C LEU A 35 -6.56 11.29 -4.91
N ARG A 36 -7.46 11.42 -5.87
CA ARG A 36 -8.83 10.92 -5.80
C ARG A 36 -9.13 10.09 -7.02
N GLY A 37 -10.12 9.23 -6.92
CA GLY A 37 -10.62 8.56 -8.10
C GLY A 37 -11.56 7.44 -7.74
N SER A 38 -11.43 6.31 -8.44
CA SER A 38 -12.37 5.21 -8.31
C SER A 38 -11.70 3.84 -8.30
N LEU A 39 -12.34 2.91 -7.59
CA LEU A 39 -11.98 1.51 -7.56
C LEU A 39 -13.17 0.70 -8.04
N ARG A 40 -12.93 -0.22 -8.99
CA ARG A 40 -13.94 -1.19 -9.44
C ARG A 40 -13.41 -2.60 -9.28
N ARG A 41 -14.05 -3.39 -8.42
CA ARG A 41 -13.74 -4.82 -8.30
C ARG A 41 -14.26 -5.56 -9.52
N THR A 42 -13.40 -6.38 -10.12
CA THR A 42 -13.71 -7.18 -11.32
C THR A 42 -13.88 -8.66 -10.99
N GLY A 43 -13.74 -9.04 -9.71
CA GLY A 43 -13.67 -10.43 -9.27
C GLY A 43 -12.32 -11.06 -9.51
N CYS A 44 -12.02 -12.10 -8.72
CA CYS A 44 -10.75 -12.81 -8.78
C CYS A 44 -10.94 -14.30 -9.11
N ALA A 45 -10.06 -14.83 -9.95
CA ALA A 45 -9.98 -16.27 -10.21
C ALA A 45 -9.44 -17.06 -9.00
N LEU A 46 -8.63 -16.44 -8.15
CA LEU A 46 -8.21 -17.01 -6.87
C LEU A 46 -9.36 -16.88 -5.88
N ARG A 47 -9.93 -18.01 -5.43
CA ARG A 47 -10.96 -18.01 -4.37
C ARG A 47 -10.29 -17.82 -3.01
N THR A 48 -10.45 -16.63 -2.44
CA THR A 48 -9.89 -16.24 -1.15
C THR A 48 -10.87 -16.46 0.01
N GLY A 49 -12.15 -16.68 -0.29
CA GLY A 49 -13.22 -16.76 0.70
C GLY A 49 -13.62 -15.38 1.24
N VAL A 50 -13.18 -14.30 0.59
CA VAL A 50 -13.48 -12.92 0.98
C VAL A 50 -14.13 -12.21 -0.21
N PRO A 51 -15.39 -11.75 -0.08
CA PRO A 51 -16.11 -11.07 -1.15
C PRO A 51 -15.38 -9.84 -1.70
N TRP A 52 -14.54 -9.20 -0.88
CA TRP A 52 -13.69 -8.09 -1.29
C TRP A 52 -12.74 -8.42 -2.45
N PHE A 53 -12.23 -9.65 -2.52
CA PHE A 53 -11.38 -10.10 -3.63
C PHE A 53 -12.17 -10.91 -4.66
N ASP A 54 -13.08 -11.76 -4.18
CA ASP A 54 -13.71 -12.78 -5.02
C ASP A 54 -14.89 -12.23 -5.84
N GLY A 55 -15.52 -11.13 -5.38
CA GLY A 55 -16.68 -10.51 -5.99
C GLY A 55 -16.33 -9.39 -6.98
N ALA A 56 -17.30 -9.04 -7.82
CA ALA A 56 -17.23 -7.92 -8.76
C ALA A 56 -18.31 -6.89 -8.43
N ASP A 57 -18.00 -5.62 -8.66
CA ASP A 57 -18.95 -4.51 -8.49
C ASP A 57 -19.48 -4.07 -9.86
N ALA A 58 -20.78 -3.78 -9.91
CA ALA A 58 -21.39 -3.19 -11.11
C ALA A 58 -20.92 -1.75 -11.34
N VAL A 59 -20.69 -0.99 -10.27
CA VAL A 59 -20.34 0.43 -10.31
C VAL A 59 -19.07 0.68 -9.50
N PRO A 60 -18.13 1.53 -9.97
CA PRO A 60 -16.95 1.91 -9.19
C PRO A 60 -17.31 2.66 -7.90
N VAL A 61 -16.55 2.41 -6.83
CA VAL A 61 -16.61 3.18 -5.58
C VAL A 61 -15.56 4.29 -5.57
N ARG A 62 -15.85 5.40 -4.90
CA ARG A 62 -14.88 6.49 -4.76
C ARG A 62 -13.77 6.11 -3.80
N VAL A 63 -12.56 6.60 -4.09
CA VAL A 63 -11.40 6.41 -3.24
C VAL A 63 -10.64 7.70 -3.04
N LEU A 64 -10.00 7.79 -1.88
CA LEU A 64 -8.99 8.79 -1.58
C LEU A 64 -7.64 8.08 -1.50
N ALA A 65 -6.62 8.62 -2.13
CA ALA A 65 -5.30 7.99 -2.14
C ALA A 65 -4.19 8.99 -1.87
N ARG A 66 -3.03 8.45 -1.52
CA ARG A 66 -1.81 9.21 -1.34
C ARG A 66 -0.62 8.46 -1.90
N ALA A 67 0.00 9.06 -2.90
CA ALA A 67 1.30 8.62 -3.42
C ALA A 67 2.41 9.31 -2.61
N SER A 68 3.49 8.62 -2.30
CA SER A 68 4.57 9.20 -1.48
C SER A 68 5.93 8.57 -1.70
N ARG A 69 6.98 9.28 -1.28
CA ARG A 69 8.35 8.78 -1.16
C ARG A 69 8.63 8.44 0.30
N SER A 70 9.11 7.22 0.58
CA SER A 70 9.04 6.64 1.94
C SER A 70 10.38 6.58 2.67
N ALA A 71 11.51 6.49 1.97
CA ALA A 71 12.85 6.56 2.57
C ALA A 71 13.32 8.02 2.73
N GLY A 72 12.81 8.94 1.90
CA GLY A 72 13.12 10.36 2.00
C GLY A 72 14.46 10.72 1.35
N LEU A 73 14.88 9.97 0.34
CA LEU A 73 16.11 10.25 -0.39
C LEU A 73 15.90 11.49 -1.29
N PRO A 74 16.90 12.37 -1.47
CA PRO A 74 16.75 13.52 -2.35
C PRO A 74 16.49 13.08 -3.79
N ALA A 75 15.62 13.80 -4.52
CA ALA A 75 15.51 13.57 -5.96
C ALA A 75 16.83 13.97 -6.65
N PRO A 76 17.30 13.26 -7.70
CA PRO A 76 16.61 12.22 -8.46
C PRO A 76 16.91 10.76 -7.99
N LEU A 77 17.41 10.56 -6.77
CA LEU A 77 17.76 9.22 -6.29
C LEU A 77 16.54 8.32 -6.14
N PRO A 78 16.65 7.03 -6.51
CA PRO A 78 15.54 6.09 -6.37
C PRO A 78 15.10 5.98 -4.90
N ASP A 79 13.80 5.84 -4.67
CA ASP A 79 13.21 5.77 -3.33
C ASP A 79 12.22 4.59 -3.25
N VAL A 80 11.82 4.22 -2.04
CA VAL A 80 10.65 3.36 -1.81
C VAL A 80 9.40 4.17 -2.10
N ILE A 81 8.64 3.76 -3.10
CA ILE A 81 7.39 4.39 -3.51
C ILE A 81 6.26 3.82 -2.66
N GLY A 82 5.53 4.68 -1.97
CA GLY A 82 4.34 4.34 -1.20
C GLY A 82 3.06 4.72 -1.94
N LEU A 83 2.04 3.87 -1.86
CA LEU A 83 0.67 4.19 -2.28
C LEU A 83 -0.29 3.73 -1.18
N ALA A 84 -0.96 4.67 -0.55
CA ALA A 84 -2.05 4.41 0.38
C ALA A 84 -3.39 4.73 -0.30
N VAL A 85 -4.39 3.88 -0.13
CA VAL A 85 -5.73 4.04 -0.69
C VAL A 85 -6.76 3.80 0.40
N GLN A 86 -7.59 4.79 0.67
CA GLN A 86 -8.79 4.69 1.48
C GLN A 86 -9.96 4.44 0.54
N VAL A 87 -10.73 3.41 0.85
CA VAL A 87 -11.98 3.08 0.18
C VAL A 87 -13.11 3.30 1.17
N ASP A 88 -14.08 4.11 0.78
CA ASP A 88 -15.32 4.26 1.54
C ASP A 88 -16.34 3.26 0.97
N GLY A 89 -16.58 2.17 1.70
CA GLY A 89 -17.57 1.15 1.35
C GLY A 89 -18.72 1.11 2.34
N ASP A 90 -19.74 0.30 2.03
CA ASP A 90 -20.93 0.12 2.88
C ASP A 90 -20.56 -0.44 4.28
N ASP A 91 -19.52 -1.27 4.34
CA ASP A 91 -18.97 -1.85 5.58
C ASP A 91 -18.07 -0.86 6.36
N GLY A 92 -17.99 0.38 5.90
CA GLY A 92 -17.16 1.44 6.47
C GLY A 92 -15.82 1.62 5.74
N ARG A 93 -14.96 2.40 6.39
CA ARG A 93 -13.65 2.78 5.86
C ARG A 93 -12.69 1.60 5.83
N ALA A 94 -12.02 1.40 4.69
CA ALA A 94 -10.91 0.45 4.56
C ALA A 94 -9.67 1.15 3.98
N ASP A 95 -8.51 0.91 4.57
CA ASP A 95 -7.23 1.44 4.12
C ASP A 95 -6.34 0.33 3.56
N LEU A 96 -5.78 0.55 2.36
CA LEU A 96 -4.79 -0.28 1.71
C LEU A 96 -3.46 0.47 1.66
N GLU A 97 -2.43 -0.08 2.28
CA GLU A 97 -1.09 0.52 2.30
C GLU A 97 -0.07 -0.35 1.57
N LEU A 98 0.42 0.17 0.44
CA LEU A 98 1.35 -0.50 -0.45
C LEU A 98 2.68 0.24 -0.49
N ALA A 99 3.76 -0.52 -0.69
CA ALA A 99 5.09 0.01 -0.93
C ALA A 99 5.73 -0.70 -2.12
N SER A 100 6.74 -0.10 -2.76
CA SER A 100 7.46 -0.75 -3.84
C SER A 100 8.21 -1.98 -3.34
N THR A 101 7.84 -3.15 -3.85
CA THR A 101 8.42 -4.46 -3.52
C THR A 101 8.72 -5.28 -4.77
N GLY A 102 9.38 -6.43 -4.59
CA GLY A 102 9.53 -7.40 -5.66
C GLY A 102 8.21 -8.10 -6.03
N ARG A 103 8.19 -8.80 -7.17
CA ARG A 103 7.01 -9.55 -7.63
C ARG A 103 7.03 -11.03 -7.21
N GLY A 104 8.23 -11.62 -7.16
CA GLY A 104 8.43 -13.05 -6.91
C GLY A 104 8.66 -13.37 -5.44
N TRP A 105 8.65 -14.66 -5.08
CA TRP A 105 9.26 -15.09 -3.82
C TRP A 105 10.78 -15.27 -4.07
N PRO A 106 11.69 -14.65 -3.29
CA PRO A 106 11.43 -13.95 -2.04
C PRO A 106 11.18 -12.45 -2.05
N SER A 107 11.46 -11.79 -3.16
CA SER A 107 11.52 -10.33 -3.23
C SER A 107 10.20 -9.59 -2.95
N ARG A 108 9.04 -10.25 -2.99
CA ARG A 108 7.73 -9.65 -2.65
C ARG A 108 7.58 -9.23 -1.19
N PHE A 109 8.48 -9.65 -0.32
CA PHE A 109 8.55 -9.21 1.08
C PHE A 109 9.67 -8.20 1.33
N TRP A 110 10.36 -7.74 0.30
CA TRP A 110 11.46 -6.77 0.40
C TRP A 110 11.07 -5.45 -0.23
N LEU A 111 11.47 -4.36 0.42
CA LEU A 111 11.36 -3.02 -0.16
C LEU A 111 12.39 -2.85 -1.27
N LEU A 112 11.95 -2.33 -2.41
CA LEU A 112 12.80 -2.03 -3.56
C LEU A 112 12.75 -0.54 -3.87
N LEU A 113 13.90 0.01 -4.26
CA LEU A 113 14.01 1.41 -4.67
C LEU A 113 13.66 1.54 -6.16
N HIS A 114 12.83 2.53 -6.50
CA HIS A 114 12.44 2.82 -7.87
C HIS A 114 12.61 4.30 -8.19
N ARG A 115 12.88 4.61 -9.46
CA ARG A 115 12.95 5.99 -9.99
C ARG A 115 11.63 6.51 -10.55
N SER A 116 10.62 5.66 -10.66
CA SER A 116 9.30 6.02 -11.19
C SER A 116 8.23 5.12 -10.57
N PRO A 117 7.11 5.69 -10.10
CA PRO A 117 5.95 4.90 -9.65
C PRO A 117 5.41 3.95 -10.73
N SER A 118 5.49 4.32 -12.01
CA SER A 118 5.03 3.49 -13.12
C SER A 118 5.79 2.18 -13.25
N ARG A 119 7.06 2.16 -12.82
CA ARG A 119 7.93 0.98 -12.89
C ARG A 119 7.85 0.10 -11.65
N ALA A 120 7.23 0.58 -10.58
CA ALA A 120 7.14 -0.15 -9.33
C ALA A 120 6.05 -1.22 -9.36
N HIS A 121 6.30 -2.33 -8.67
CA HIS A 121 5.23 -3.19 -8.18
C HIS A 121 4.96 -2.79 -6.74
N LEU A 122 3.74 -2.35 -6.43
CA LEU A 122 3.41 -1.79 -5.13
C LEU A 122 2.71 -2.88 -4.31
N GLY A 123 3.41 -3.56 -3.41
CA GLY A 123 2.89 -4.67 -2.62
C GLY A 123 2.64 -4.31 -1.16
N SER A 124 1.69 -5.01 -0.54
CA SER A 124 1.53 -5.03 0.91
C SER A 124 2.70 -5.79 1.54
N LEU A 125 3.41 -5.21 2.50
CA LEU A 125 4.49 -5.89 3.20
C LEU A 125 3.99 -7.02 4.13
N PHE A 126 2.78 -6.86 4.65
CA PHE A 126 2.17 -7.79 5.59
C PHE A 126 0.97 -8.48 4.93
N PRO A 127 0.79 -9.79 5.14
CA PRO A 127 -0.35 -10.51 4.59
C PRO A 127 -1.63 -10.20 5.35
N TYR A 128 -2.74 -10.17 4.62
CA TYR A 128 -4.09 -10.23 5.16
C TYR A 128 -4.45 -11.70 5.44
N ARG A 129 -5.09 -11.95 6.57
CA ARG A 129 -5.68 -13.25 6.90
C ARG A 129 -7.03 -13.35 6.20
N THR A 130 -7.26 -14.47 5.52
CA THR A 130 -8.55 -14.84 4.93
C THR A 130 -8.95 -16.24 5.38
N PRO A 131 -10.22 -16.66 5.18
CA PRO A 131 -10.69 -18.01 5.55
C PRO A 131 -9.89 -19.15 4.90
N THR A 132 -9.27 -18.87 3.75
CA THR A 132 -8.51 -19.84 2.96
C THR A 132 -6.98 -19.67 3.11
N GLY A 133 -6.54 -18.85 4.06
CA GLY A 133 -5.13 -18.60 4.37
C GLY A 133 -4.63 -17.19 4.02
N PRO A 134 -3.33 -16.90 4.22
CA PRO A 134 -2.80 -15.57 3.99
C PRO A 134 -2.88 -15.17 2.51
N VAL A 135 -3.13 -13.89 2.27
CA VAL A 135 -3.00 -13.26 0.95
C VAL A 135 -2.22 -11.95 1.04
N LEU A 136 -1.50 -11.63 -0.02
CA LEU A 136 -0.89 -10.33 -0.25
C LEU A 136 -1.69 -9.59 -1.30
N VAL A 137 -1.74 -8.26 -1.17
CA VAL A 137 -2.35 -7.37 -2.14
C VAL A 137 -1.26 -6.55 -2.80
N ALA A 138 -1.39 -6.26 -4.09
CA ALA A 138 -0.49 -5.37 -4.79
C ALA A 138 -1.22 -4.52 -5.82
N ALA A 139 -0.57 -3.46 -6.27
CA ALA A 139 -0.98 -2.66 -7.41
C ALA A 139 0.13 -2.65 -8.47
N ARG A 140 -0.28 -2.64 -9.74
CA ARG A 140 0.62 -2.52 -10.88
C ARG A 140 0.09 -1.46 -11.84
N THR A 141 0.93 -0.48 -12.16
CA THR A 141 0.63 0.56 -13.13
C THR A 141 0.33 -0.04 -14.51
N ARG A 142 -0.72 0.48 -15.14
CA ARG A 142 -1.09 0.28 -16.55
C ARG A 142 -0.73 1.49 -17.38
N ALA A 143 -1.03 2.68 -16.85
CA ALA A 143 -0.70 3.96 -17.47
C ALA A 143 -0.64 5.07 -16.39
N PRO A 144 0.12 6.15 -16.61
CA PRO A 144 1.11 6.29 -17.67
C PRO A 144 2.39 5.50 -17.37
N ALA A 145 3.28 5.33 -18.37
CA ALA A 145 4.46 4.47 -18.27
C ALA A 145 5.67 5.12 -17.57
N ASP A 146 5.61 6.43 -17.34
CA ASP A 146 6.75 7.29 -17.05
C ASP A 146 6.47 8.33 -15.95
N LEU A 147 5.62 7.98 -14.96
CA LEU A 147 5.30 8.91 -13.87
C LEU A 147 6.58 9.45 -13.19
N PRO A 148 6.67 10.77 -12.99
CA PRO A 148 7.84 11.39 -12.37
C PRO A 148 7.89 11.07 -10.87
N MET A 149 9.05 11.29 -10.26
CA MET A 149 9.27 10.91 -8.87
C MET A 149 9.00 12.03 -7.87
N THR A 150 9.14 13.29 -8.29
CA THR A 150 8.93 14.43 -7.39
C THR A 150 7.44 14.63 -7.18
N PRO A 151 6.98 14.89 -5.95
CA PRO A 151 5.56 15.09 -5.68
C PRO A 151 4.91 16.19 -6.53
N GLU A 152 5.62 17.28 -6.78
CA GLU A 152 5.13 18.41 -7.58
C GLU A 152 4.88 17.97 -9.03
N ALA A 153 5.89 17.39 -9.70
CA ALA A 153 5.75 16.91 -11.08
C ALA A 153 4.77 15.73 -11.18
N LEU A 154 4.69 14.89 -10.14
CA LEU A 154 3.70 13.81 -10.07
C LEU A 154 2.29 14.38 -9.99
N GLY A 155 2.08 15.41 -9.16
CA GLY A 155 0.84 16.15 -9.07
C GLY A 155 0.43 16.72 -10.42
N GLU A 156 1.30 17.52 -11.05
CA GLU A 156 1.07 18.12 -12.37
C GLU A 156 0.73 17.05 -13.44
N ARG A 157 1.47 15.94 -13.47
CA ARG A 157 1.18 14.86 -14.41
C ARG A 157 -0.20 14.25 -14.17
N LEU A 158 -0.58 14.06 -12.90
CA LEU A 158 -1.84 13.41 -12.54
C LEU A 158 -3.05 14.34 -12.54
N GLU A 159 -2.88 15.65 -12.70
CA GLU A 159 -3.96 16.59 -13.04
C GLU A 159 -4.41 16.43 -14.49
N SER A 160 -3.49 16.06 -15.38
CA SER A 160 -3.76 15.94 -16.83
C SER A 160 -4.06 14.51 -17.29
N GLU A 161 -3.46 13.49 -16.67
CA GLU A 161 -3.66 12.09 -17.04
C GLU A 161 -3.85 11.19 -15.81
N PRO A 162 -4.89 10.36 -15.76
CA PRO A 162 -5.10 9.44 -14.65
C PRO A 162 -4.03 8.35 -14.55
N TRP A 163 -3.60 8.08 -13.31
CA TRP A 163 -2.86 6.89 -12.95
C TRP A 163 -3.80 5.69 -12.89
N ARG A 164 -3.71 4.82 -13.90
CA ARG A 164 -4.47 3.58 -13.99
C ARG A 164 -3.64 2.43 -13.47
N LEU A 165 -4.18 1.69 -12.50
CA LEU A 165 -3.54 0.53 -11.89
C LEU A 165 -4.48 -0.69 -11.92
N THR A 166 -3.89 -1.87 -12.03
CA THR A 166 -4.57 -3.13 -11.70
C THR A 166 -4.19 -3.54 -10.29
N LEU A 167 -5.18 -3.81 -9.45
CA LEU A 167 -4.99 -4.45 -8.16
C LEU A 167 -4.95 -5.97 -8.32
N LEU A 168 -4.01 -6.57 -7.59
CA LEU A 168 -3.62 -7.97 -7.68
C LEU A 168 -3.68 -8.59 -6.28
N VAL A 169 -4.03 -9.86 -6.21
CA VAL A 169 -3.99 -10.66 -4.98
C VAL A 169 -3.19 -11.94 -5.24
N ALA A 170 -2.41 -12.39 -4.25
CA ALA A 170 -1.65 -13.62 -4.34
C ALA A 170 -1.54 -14.31 -2.99
N ARG A 171 -1.43 -15.65 -3.00
CA ARG A 171 -0.86 -16.38 -1.86
C ARG A 171 0.61 -16.01 -1.69
N PRO A 172 1.21 -16.17 -0.49
CA PRO A 172 2.63 -15.85 -0.24
C PRO A 172 3.61 -16.41 -1.27
N ARG A 173 3.36 -17.61 -1.80
CA ARG A 173 4.18 -18.26 -2.84
C ARG A 173 3.45 -18.45 -4.18
N GLY A 174 2.23 -17.93 -4.30
CA GLY A 174 1.39 -18.12 -5.48
C GLY A 174 1.62 -17.07 -6.57
N ALA A 175 0.98 -17.29 -7.72
CA ALA A 175 0.86 -16.31 -8.79
C ALA A 175 -0.01 -15.12 -8.35
N TRP A 176 0.18 -13.98 -9.02
CA TRP A 176 -0.65 -12.79 -8.85
C TRP A 176 -1.86 -12.88 -9.75
N HIS A 177 -3.05 -12.69 -9.18
CA HIS A 177 -4.32 -12.69 -9.88
C HIS A 177 -4.94 -11.29 -9.81
N PRO A 178 -5.38 -10.70 -10.93
CA PRO A 178 -6.13 -9.45 -10.90
C PRO A 178 -7.47 -9.63 -10.19
N PHE A 179 -7.91 -8.58 -9.49
CA PHE A 179 -9.23 -8.55 -8.85
C PHE A 179 -9.93 -7.19 -8.92
N ALA A 180 -9.22 -6.10 -9.22
CA ALA A 180 -9.83 -4.78 -9.35
C ALA A 180 -9.00 -3.85 -10.23
N GLU A 181 -9.66 -2.79 -10.67
CA GLU A 181 -9.09 -1.64 -11.37
C GLU A 181 -9.15 -0.43 -10.45
N LEU A 182 -8.09 0.36 -10.46
CA LEU A 182 -7.95 1.59 -9.67
C LEU A 182 -7.52 2.71 -10.60
N GLU A 183 -8.29 3.78 -10.64
CA GLU A 183 -7.97 4.99 -11.39
C GLU A 183 -7.83 6.15 -10.41
N LEU A 184 -6.71 6.88 -10.48
CA LEU A 184 -6.37 7.97 -9.57
C LEU A 184 -5.93 9.20 -10.35
N MET A 185 -6.45 10.36 -9.96
CA MET A 185 -6.09 11.67 -10.49
C MET A 185 -5.78 12.64 -9.36
N ARG A 186 -5.07 13.71 -9.70
CA ARG A 186 -4.92 14.87 -8.83
C ARG A 186 -6.05 15.85 -9.15
N GLU A 187 -6.74 16.31 -8.11
CA GLU A 187 -7.67 17.44 -8.21
C GLU A 187 -6.94 18.73 -7.81
N PRO A 188 -7.35 19.93 -8.25
CA PRO A 188 -6.73 21.18 -7.82
C PRO A 188 -6.74 21.37 -6.28
N GLY A 189 -5.71 22.04 -5.74
CA GLY A 189 -5.62 22.40 -4.31
C GLY A 189 -4.28 22.00 -3.65
N PRO A 190 -4.21 21.95 -2.30
CA PRO A 190 -2.98 21.57 -1.59
C PRO A 190 -2.47 20.18 -1.99
N LEU A 191 -1.17 20.07 -2.25
CA LEU A 191 -0.57 18.85 -2.79
C LEU A 191 -0.73 17.64 -1.84
N ASP A 192 -0.59 17.85 -0.53
CA ASP A 192 -0.72 16.80 0.49
C ASP A 192 -1.35 17.36 1.77
N PRO A 193 -2.69 17.41 1.86
CA PRO A 193 -3.38 17.79 3.08
C PRO A 193 -3.30 16.64 4.10
N LEU A 194 -2.13 16.43 4.70
CA LEU A 194 -1.82 15.55 5.85
C LEU A 194 -2.81 14.38 6.06
N LEU A 195 -2.98 13.55 5.03
CA LEU A 195 -3.89 12.41 5.11
C LEU A 195 -3.26 11.29 5.94
N ARG A 196 -4.06 10.67 6.80
CA ARG A 196 -3.65 9.52 7.61
C ARG A 196 -4.40 8.29 7.16
N PHE A 197 -3.64 7.25 6.81
CA PHE A 197 -4.12 5.92 6.49
C PHE A 197 -3.61 4.97 7.58
N ASP A 198 -4.36 3.91 7.88
CA ASP A 198 -3.98 2.90 8.88
C ASP A 198 -4.62 1.56 8.50
N ALA A 199 -3.96 0.78 7.64
CA ALA A 199 -4.44 -0.55 7.23
C ALA A 199 -4.45 -1.57 8.39
N GLY A 200 -3.82 -1.23 9.52
CA GLY A 200 -3.87 -2.02 10.74
C GLY A 200 -5.21 -1.89 11.46
N ARG A 201 -5.75 -0.66 11.51
CA ARG A 201 -7.04 -0.35 12.16
C ARG A 201 -8.23 -0.40 11.21
N HIS A 202 -8.00 -0.18 9.92
CA HIS A 202 -9.03 -0.21 8.88
C HIS A 202 -8.66 -1.27 7.82
N PRO A 203 -8.67 -2.58 8.15
CA PRO A 203 -8.34 -3.63 7.19
C PRO A 203 -9.38 -3.71 6.06
N LEU A 204 -9.04 -4.41 4.99
CA LEU A 204 -9.98 -4.65 3.89
C LEU A 204 -11.20 -5.46 4.39
N PRO A 205 -12.43 -5.19 3.92
CA PRO A 205 -13.63 -5.86 4.39
C PRO A 205 -13.53 -7.39 4.29
N GLY A 206 -13.92 -8.09 5.35
CA GLY A 206 -13.82 -9.55 5.45
C GLY A 206 -12.40 -10.10 5.59
N THR A 207 -11.40 -9.25 5.83
CA THR A 207 -10.03 -9.67 6.17
C THR A 207 -9.66 -9.31 7.61
N GLU A 208 -8.69 -10.04 8.15
CA GLU A 208 -8.09 -9.73 9.44
C GLU A 208 -6.58 -9.48 9.31
N GLN A 209 -6.02 -8.74 10.25
CA GLN A 209 -4.58 -8.61 10.39
C GLN A 209 -4.03 -9.70 11.33
N TYR A 210 -2.88 -10.27 10.99
CA TYR A 210 -2.19 -11.15 11.91
C TYR A 210 -1.64 -10.37 13.12
N ASP A 211 -1.70 -10.96 14.32
CA ASP A 211 -1.24 -10.28 15.54
C ASP A 211 0.23 -9.84 15.48
N TRP A 212 1.09 -10.63 14.86
CA TRP A 212 2.50 -10.27 14.67
C TRP A 212 2.66 -9.09 13.71
N ALA A 213 1.82 -8.99 12.68
CA ALA A 213 1.82 -7.87 11.74
C ALA A 213 1.33 -6.60 12.43
N ARG A 214 0.26 -6.70 13.23
CA ARG A 214 -0.24 -5.59 14.06
C ARG A 214 0.82 -5.10 15.03
N ARG A 215 1.49 -6.00 15.77
CA ARG A 215 2.59 -5.62 16.68
C ARG A 215 3.78 -4.97 15.98
N ALA A 216 4.09 -5.39 14.75
CA ALA A 216 5.15 -4.79 13.96
C ALA A 216 4.81 -3.39 13.42
N ARG A 217 3.53 -3.12 13.10
CA ARG A 217 3.08 -1.83 12.54
C ARG A 217 2.72 -0.81 13.61
N GLN A 218 1.91 -1.21 14.60
CA GLN A 218 1.17 -0.27 15.45
C GLN A 218 2.03 0.71 16.28
N PRO A 219 3.19 0.31 16.85
CA PRO A 219 4.01 1.23 17.66
C PRO A 219 4.45 2.50 16.90
N SER A 220 4.76 2.36 15.61
CA SER A 220 5.17 3.48 14.74
C SER A 220 3.99 4.41 14.43
N TYR A 221 2.78 3.85 14.23
CA TYR A 221 1.57 4.62 13.95
C TYR A 221 1.07 5.36 15.20
N ASP A 222 1.06 4.69 16.35
CA ASP A 222 0.60 5.27 17.62
C ASP A 222 1.46 6.48 18.04
N ARG A 223 2.78 6.41 17.81
CA ARG A 223 3.68 7.52 18.13
C ARG A 223 3.38 8.75 17.26
N VAL A 224 3.21 8.55 15.96
CA VAL A 224 2.93 9.64 15.00
C VAL A 224 1.55 10.26 15.22
N GLN A 225 0.55 9.47 15.65
CA GLN A 225 -0.79 9.98 15.95
C GLN A 225 -0.84 10.77 17.27
N ARG A 226 -0.11 10.37 18.31
CA ARG A 226 -0.02 11.13 19.57
C ARG A 226 0.65 12.49 19.39
N ASP A 227 1.66 12.58 18.54
CA ASP A 227 2.34 13.85 18.25
C ASP A 227 1.45 14.84 17.47
N ALA A 228 0.46 14.32 16.74
CA ALA A 228 -0.51 15.11 16.01
C ALA A 228 -1.67 15.61 16.88
N ALA A 229 -2.10 14.80 17.86
CA ALA A 229 -3.12 15.20 18.84
C ALA A 229 -2.61 16.25 19.87
N ARG A 230 -1.29 16.49 19.89
CA ARG A 230 -0.63 17.49 20.75
C ARG A 230 -0.30 18.80 20.03
N ARG A 231 -0.66 18.93 18.75
CA ARG A 231 -0.53 20.15 17.95
C ARG A 231 -1.93 20.67 17.62
#